data_AF-A0A2X1N8X5-F1
#
_entry.id   AF-A0A2X1N8X5-F1
#
_cell.length_a   1.000
_cell.length_b   1.000
_cell.length_c   1.000
_cell.angle_alpha   90.00
_cell.angle_beta   90.00
_cell.angle_gamma   90.00
#
_symmetry.space_group_name_H-M   'P 1'
#
loop_
_entity.id
_entity.type
_entity.pdbx_description
1 polymer ?
#
loop_
_entity_poly.entity_id
_entity_poly.type
_entity_poly.pdbx_seq_one_letter_code
_entity_poly.pdbx_strand_id
1 'polypeptide(L)'
;MSSINYPYSVSVVDTIKNNYESFRFETHDLSHKGLYTDGEKIYAVIQEVLGDEEKKAALENRYEEFRTMAIPPVVIVGEKLPDFIKIPLRDSFEKSHLFGQPLVMGEFINQLNIHIPKKISAI
;
A
#
# COMPACT_ATOMS: atom_id res chain seq x y z
N MET A 1 -22.36 -5.62 6.97
CA MET A 1 -20.93 -5.28 6.88
C MET A 1 -20.20 -6.20 7.85
N SER A 2 -19.40 -7.14 7.35
CA SER A 2 -18.58 -8.00 8.18
C SER A 2 -17.58 -7.13 8.94
N SER A 3 -17.63 -7.16 10.27
CA SER A 3 -16.58 -6.58 11.11
C SER A 3 -15.29 -7.35 10.80
N ILE A 4 -14.36 -6.70 10.09
CA ILE A 4 -13.03 -7.24 9.91
C ILE A 4 -12.38 -7.16 11.29
N ASN A 5 -12.04 -8.31 11.86
CA ASN A 5 -11.27 -8.36 13.08
C ASN A 5 -9.82 -8.06 12.74
N TYR A 6 -9.28 -6.95 13.26
CA TYR A 6 -7.90 -6.57 13.03
C TYR A 6 -7.03 -6.97 14.23
N PRO A 7 -5.79 -7.44 13.99
CA PRO A 7 -4.85 -7.77 15.08
C PRO A 7 -4.33 -6.53 15.83
N TYR A 8 -4.56 -5.33 15.29
CA TYR A 8 -4.06 -4.07 15.83
C TYR A 8 -5.16 -3.01 15.92
N SER A 9 -4.88 -1.94 16.67
CA SER A 9 -5.79 -0.79 16.72
C SER A 9 -5.98 -0.15 15.34
N VAL A 10 -7.13 0.50 15.13
CA VAL A 10 -7.48 1.13 13.84
C VAL A 10 -6.40 2.09 13.36
N SER A 11 -5.83 2.89 14.26
CA SER A 11 -4.74 3.83 13.92
C SER A 11 -3.48 3.13 13.43
N VAL A 12 -3.11 1.99 14.02
CA VAL A 12 -1.95 1.20 13.59
C VAL A 12 -2.21 0.58 12.23
N VAL A 13 -3.39 0.00 12.03
CA VAL A 13 -3.80 -0.56 10.72
C VAL A 13 -3.77 0.50 9.64
N ASP A 14 -4.21 1.71 9.94
CA ASP A 14 -4.18 2.83 8.99
C ASP A 14 -2.77 3.28 8.62
N THR A 15 -1.84 3.30 9.57
CA THR A 15 -0.43 3.55 9.27
C THR A 15 0.16 2.42 8.42
N ILE A 16 -0.19 1.16 8.68
CA ILE A 16 0.22 0.01 7.87
C ILE A 16 -0.29 0.16 6.43
N LYS A 17 -1.56 0.54 6.23
CA LYS A 17 -2.11 0.83 4.90
C LYS A 17 -1.28 1.91 4.20
N ASN A 18 -0.99 3.02 4.90
CA ASN A 18 -0.22 4.12 4.33
C ASN A 18 1.20 3.68 3.91
N ASN A 19 1.90 2.94 4.77
CA ASN A 19 3.25 2.43 4.47
C ASN A 19 3.22 1.47 3.28
N TYR A 20 2.23 0.59 3.21
CA TYR A 20 2.03 -0.32 2.09
C TYR A 20 1.69 0.41 0.78
N GLU A 21 0.88 1.47 0.84
CA GLU A 21 0.56 2.27 -0.34
C GLU A 21 1.81 2.96 -0.91
N SER A 22 2.66 3.53 -0.05
CA SER A 22 3.96 4.10 -0.47
C SER A 22 4.87 3.03 -1.07
N PHE A 23 4.99 1.87 -0.42
CA PHE A 23 5.78 0.75 -0.91
C PHE A 23 5.30 0.26 -2.28
N ARG A 24 3.98 0.09 -2.46
CA ARG A 24 3.35 -0.31 -3.73
C ARG A 24 3.56 0.72 -4.83
N PHE A 25 3.63 2.00 -4.51
CA PHE A 25 3.89 3.05 -5.49
C PHE A 25 5.32 2.96 -6.03
N GLU A 26 6.29 2.72 -5.14
CA GLU A 26 7.69 2.51 -5.51
C GLU A 26 7.92 1.20 -6.27
N THR A 27 7.20 0.14 -5.90
CA THR A 27 7.28 -1.20 -6.50
C THR A 27 6.12 -1.48 -7.46
N HIS A 28 5.67 -0.44 -8.16
CA HIS A 28 4.51 -0.50 -9.07
C HIS A 28 4.71 -1.46 -10.27
N ASP A 29 5.95 -1.86 -10.54
CA ASP A 29 6.32 -2.88 -11.51
C ASP A 29 5.91 -4.30 -11.09
N LEU A 30 5.58 -4.51 -9.81
CA LEU A 30 5.13 -5.79 -9.26
C LEU A 30 3.60 -5.92 -9.19
N SER A 31 3.10 -7.15 -9.25
CA SER A 31 1.68 -7.49 -9.20
C SER A 31 1.16 -7.57 -7.77
N HIS A 32 0.97 -6.40 -7.16
CA HIS A 32 0.34 -6.26 -5.84
C HIS A 32 -1.16 -6.60 -5.87
N LYS A 33 -1.57 -7.66 -5.17
CA LYS A 33 -3.00 -8.01 -4.99
C LYS A 33 -3.68 -7.29 -3.83
N GLY A 34 -2.89 -6.66 -2.96
CA GLY A 34 -3.37 -5.83 -1.84
C GLY A 34 -2.97 -6.39 -0.48
N LEU A 35 -3.55 -5.77 0.57
CA LEU A 35 -3.39 -6.20 1.95
C LEU A 35 -4.52 -7.13 2.40
N TYR A 36 -4.17 -8.09 3.22
CA TYR A 36 -5.07 -9.09 3.77
C TYR A 36 -4.77 -9.34 5.24
N THR A 37 -5.74 -9.91 5.98
CA THR A 37 -5.56 -10.34 7.37
C THR A 37 -6.29 -11.65 7.61
N ASP A 38 -5.73 -12.48 8.48
CA ASP A 38 -6.36 -13.67 9.08
C ASP A 38 -6.90 -13.39 10.49
N GLY A 39 -6.78 -12.14 10.98
CA GLY A 39 -7.12 -11.73 12.34
C GLY A 39 -5.95 -11.75 13.32
N GLU A 40 -4.84 -12.41 13.00
CA GLU A 40 -3.62 -12.44 13.81
C GLU A 40 -2.51 -11.57 13.22
N LYS A 41 -2.40 -11.55 11.89
CA LYS A 41 -1.36 -10.83 11.15
C LYS A 41 -1.93 -10.11 9.94
N ILE A 42 -1.09 -9.25 9.36
CA ILE A 42 -1.38 -8.55 8.11
C ILE A 42 -0.39 -9.02 7.05
N TYR A 43 -0.93 -9.32 5.88
CA TYR A 43 -0.22 -9.92 4.75
C TYR A 43 -0.29 -9.00 3.53
N ALA A 44 0.84 -8.80 2.87
CA ALA A 44 0.96 -8.19 1.56
C ALA A 44 1.09 -9.29 0.50
N VAL A 45 0.14 -9.40 -0.41
CA VAL A 45 0.15 -10.44 -1.45
C VAL A 45 0.75 -9.87 -2.74
N ILE A 46 1.90 -10.42 -3.16
CA ILE A 46 2.69 -10.00 -4.34
C ILE A 46 3.06 -11.25 -5.13
N GLN A 47 2.58 -11.39 -6.37
CA GLN A 47 2.71 -12.68 -7.09
C GLN A 47 4.14 -13.08 -7.39
N GLU A 48 5.01 -12.10 -7.62
CA GLU A 48 6.37 -12.29 -8.08
C GLU A 48 7.29 -12.92 -7.04
N VAL A 49 6.87 -13.01 -5.77
CA VAL A 49 7.64 -13.72 -4.74
C VAL A 49 7.28 -15.20 -4.64
N LEU A 50 6.29 -15.67 -5.40
CA LEU A 50 5.85 -17.06 -5.34
C LEU A 50 6.97 -17.99 -5.84
N GLY A 51 7.57 -18.76 -4.93
CA GLY A 51 8.68 -19.66 -5.23
C GLY A 51 10.04 -18.97 -5.34
N ASP A 52 10.14 -17.68 -5.00
CA ASP A 52 11.37 -16.89 -5.02
C ASP A 52 11.62 -16.23 -3.66
N GLU A 53 12.26 -17.00 -2.75
CA GLU A 53 12.55 -16.55 -1.38
C GLU A 53 13.61 -15.43 -1.32
N GLU A 54 14.52 -15.36 -2.30
CA GLU A 54 15.52 -14.28 -2.36
C GLU A 54 14.83 -12.95 -2.66
N LYS A 55 13.94 -12.94 -3.66
CA LYS A 55 13.13 -11.77 -4.00
C LYS A 55 12.19 -11.38 -2.88
N LYS A 56 11.61 -12.35 -2.18
CA LYS A 56 10.81 -12.11 -0.98
C LYS A 56 11.61 -11.38 0.10
N ALA A 57 12.78 -11.90 0.45
CA ALA A 57 13.65 -11.28 1.47
C ALA A 57 14.11 -9.88 1.05
N ALA A 58 14.42 -9.67 -0.24
CA ALA A 58 14.75 -8.36 -0.77
C ALA A 58 13.59 -7.36 -0.65
N LEU A 59 12.35 -7.79 -0.92
CA LEU A 59 11.16 -6.96 -0.76
C LEU A 59 10.80 -6.71 0.70
N GLU A 60 11.00 -7.67 1.59
CA GLU A 60 10.82 -7.48 3.04
C GLU A 60 11.79 -6.43 3.56
N ASN A 61 13.07 -6.52 3.18
CA ASN A 61 14.07 -5.50 3.52
C ASN A 61 13.71 -4.13 2.94
N ARG A 62 13.23 -4.07 1.70
CA ARG A 62 12.79 -2.81 1.10
C ARG A 62 11.56 -2.23 1.78
N TYR A 63 10.63 -3.07 2.22
CA TYR A 63 9.44 -2.63 2.96
C TYR A 63 9.82 -1.99 4.31
N GLU A 64 10.86 -2.49 4.99
CA GLU A 64 11.34 -1.90 6.24
C GLU A 64 11.74 -0.43 6.11
N GLU A 65 12.20 0.02 4.93
CA GLU A 65 12.51 1.44 4.68
C GLU A 65 11.27 2.35 4.75
N PHE A 66 10.09 1.80 4.45
CA PHE A 66 8.81 2.51 4.54
C PHE A 66 8.14 2.35 5.91
N ARG A 67 8.59 1.37 6.70
CA ARG A 67 7.99 1.06 7.99
C ARG A 67 8.46 2.05 9.06
N THR A 68 7.51 2.72 9.69
CA THR A 68 7.81 3.50 10.91
C THR A 68 8.20 2.55 12.04
N MET A 69 9.26 2.87 12.80
CA MET A 69 9.90 1.96 13.79
C MET A 69 8.94 1.28 14.80
N ALA A 70 7.78 1.87 15.10
CA ALA A 70 6.79 1.34 16.05
C ALA A 70 5.63 0.54 15.42
N ILE A 71 5.58 0.43 14.09
CA ILE A 71 4.49 -0.23 13.37
C ILE A 71 4.89 -1.68 13.09
N PRO A 72 4.04 -2.68 13.37
CA PRO A 72 4.37 -4.08 13.09
C PRO A 72 4.55 -4.30 11.58
N PRO A 73 5.50 -5.16 11.18
CA PRO A 73 5.75 -5.46 9.76
C PRO A 73 4.58 -6.24 9.17
N VAL A 74 4.39 -6.09 7.85
CA VAL A 74 3.48 -6.96 7.09
C VAL A 74 4.27 -8.14 6.55
N VAL A 75 3.63 -9.31 6.48
CA VAL A 75 4.25 -10.50 5.92
C VAL A 75 4.02 -10.51 4.40
N ILE A 76 5.09 -10.56 3.61
CA ILE A 76 4.99 -10.62 2.15
C ILE A 76 4.81 -12.09 1.72
N VAL A 77 3.77 -12.36 0.92
CA VAL A 77 3.45 -13.71 0.43
C VAL A 77 3.15 -13.72 -1.05
N GLY A 78 3.48 -14.84 -1.72
CA GLY A 78 3.28 -15.03 -3.16
C GLY A 78 1.83 -15.19 -3.58
N GLU A 79 1.02 -15.75 -2.68
CA GLU A 79 -0.37 -16.07 -2.96
C GLU A 79 -1.28 -15.80 -1.75
N LYS A 80 -2.56 -15.60 -2.03
CA LYS A 80 -3.59 -15.39 -1.02
C LYS A 80 -4.09 -16.75 -0.53
N LEU A 81 -4.07 -16.98 0.78
CA LEU A 81 -4.73 -18.15 1.37
C LEU A 81 -6.26 -17.97 1.45
N PRO A 82 -7.06 -19.06 1.51
CA PRO A 82 -8.51 -18.98 1.52
C PRO A 82 -9.07 -18.13 2.67
N ASP A 83 -8.46 -18.22 3.85
CA ASP A 83 -8.92 -17.58 5.08
C ASP A 83 -8.59 -16.08 5.17
N PHE A 84 -7.86 -15.56 4.18
CA PHE A 84 -7.46 -14.16 4.16
C PHE A 84 -8.61 -13.24 3.80
N ILE A 85 -8.90 -12.32 4.73
CA ILE A 85 -9.87 -11.25 4.57
C ILE A 85 -9.16 -10.02 4.00
N LYS A 86 -9.66 -9.50 2.88
CA LYS A 86 -9.05 -8.32 2.23
C LYS A 86 -9.25 -7.08 3.10
N ILE A 87 -8.15 -6.38 3.37
CA ILE A 87 -8.19 -5.07 4.05
C ILE A 87 -8.47 -4.01 2.97
N PRO A 88 -9.55 -3.22 3.09
CA PRO A 88 -9.78 -2.11 2.18
C PRO A 88 -8.66 -1.07 2.35
N LEU A 89 -8.01 -0.75 1.23
CA LEU A 89 -7.09 0.39 1.16
C LEU A 89 -7.92 1.68 1.09
N ARG A 90 -7.29 2.80 1.45
CA ARG A 90 -7.96 4.09 1.52
C ARG A 90 -8.49 4.50 0.16
N ASP A 91 -9.76 4.83 0.09
CA ASP A 91 -10.35 5.43 -1.12
C ASP A 91 -9.83 6.88 -1.29
N SER A 92 -9.86 7.37 -2.52
CA SER A 92 -9.60 8.76 -2.90
C SER A 92 -10.29 9.79 -1.98
N PHE A 93 -11.48 9.47 -1.47
CA PHE A 93 -12.22 10.27 -0.49
C PHE A 93 -11.64 10.27 0.93
N GLU A 94 -11.08 9.15 1.39
CA GLU A 94 -10.42 9.05 2.70
C GLU A 94 -9.05 9.74 2.68
N LYS A 95 -8.35 9.70 1.54
CA LYS A 95 -7.11 10.46 1.33
C LYS A 95 -7.36 11.97 1.40
N SER A 96 -8.46 12.43 0.82
CA SER A 96 -8.90 13.82 0.82
C SER A 96 -9.20 14.38 2.23
N HIS A 97 -9.74 13.56 3.13
CA HIS A 97 -10.10 14.00 4.48
C HIS A 97 -8.90 14.17 5.43
N LEU A 98 -7.77 13.48 5.17
CA LEU A 98 -6.57 13.61 6.01
C LEU A 98 -5.78 14.90 5.75
N PHE A 99 -5.93 15.50 4.57
CA PHE A 99 -5.30 16.77 4.22
C PHE A 99 -6.18 18.00 4.52
N GLY A 100 -7.34 17.81 5.17
CA GLY A 100 -8.23 18.91 5.60
C GLY A 100 -8.93 19.66 4.47
N GLN A 101 -8.62 19.36 3.20
CA GLN A 101 -9.33 19.86 2.04
C GLN A 101 -9.47 18.75 1.00
N PRO A 102 -10.68 18.49 0.48
CA PRO A 102 -10.83 17.61 -0.65
C PRO A 102 -10.13 18.25 -1.84
N LEU A 103 -8.99 17.68 -2.24
CA LEU A 103 -8.31 18.02 -3.47
C LEU A 103 -9.27 17.65 -4.60
N VAL A 104 -9.99 18.64 -5.09
CA VAL A 104 -10.85 18.50 -6.27
C VAL A 104 -9.93 18.09 -7.42
N MET A 105 -10.38 17.17 -8.27
CA MET A 105 -9.57 16.57 -9.35
C MET A 105 -8.73 17.59 -10.17
N GLY A 106 -9.20 18.84 -10.30
CA GLY A 106 -8.44 19.93 -10.92
C GLY A 106 -7.15 20.34 -10.20
N GLU A 107 -7.11 20.32 -8.87
CA GLU A 107 -5.91 20.67 -8.09
C GLU A 107 -4.85 19.57 -8.13
N PHE A 108 -5.27 18.30 -8.15
CA PHE A 108 -4.37 17.16 -8.32
C PHE A 108 -3.70 17.16 -9.71
N ILE A 109 -4.47 17.45 -10.77
CA ILE A 109 -3.94 17.59 -12.14
C ILE A 109 -2.94 18.76 -12.21
N ASN A 110 -3.20 19.85 -11.50
CA ASN A 110 -2.28 20.98 -11.49
C ASN A 110 -0.95 20.63 -10.79
N GLN A 111 -0.99 19.93 -9.65
CA GLN A 111 0.21 19.46 -8.96
C GLN A 111 1.04 18.48 -9.82
N LEU A 112 0.38 17.58 -10.55
CA LEU A 112 1.04 16.71 -11.53
C LEU A 112 1.67 17.50 -12.67
N ASN A 113 0.98 18.52 -13.21
CA ASN A 113 1.52 19.37 -14.28
C ASN A 113 2.71 20.24 -13.86
N ILE A 114 2.82 20.59 -12.58
CA ILE A 114 3.95 21.36 -12.06
C ILE A 114 5.20 20.48 -11.88
N HIS A 115 5.01 19.20 -11.49
CA HIS A 115 6.12 18.30 -11.16
C HIS A 115 6.51 17.32 -12.27
N ILE A 116 5.65 17.13 -13.28
CA ILE A 116 6.00 16.42 -14.51
C ILE A 116 6.52 17.47 -15.50
N PRO A 117 7.83 17.53 -15.80
CA PRO A 117 8.32 18.45 -16.80
C PRO A 117 7.64 18.12 -18.13
N LYS A 118 6.97 19.11 -18.73
CA LYS A 118 6.42 19.01 -20.07
C LYS A 118 7.54 18.64 -21.03
N LYS A 119 7.65 17.36 -21.38
CA LYS A 119 8.40 16.94 -22.55
C LYS A 119 7.45 16.94 -23.73
N ILE A 120 7.97 17.39 -24.87
CA ILE A 120 7.41 17.45 -26.24
C ILE A 120 6.93 18.88 -26.59
N SER A 121 7.35 19.50 -27.69
CA SER A 121 8.36 19.18 -28.70
C SER A 121 8.65 20.45 -29.49
N ALA A 122 9.88 20.58 -29.97
CA ALA A 122 10.19 21.41 -31.11
C ALA A 122 9.42 20.91 -32.34
N ILE A 123 8.55 21.74 -32.89
CA ILE A 123 8.25 21.85 -34.33
C ILE A 123 8.05 23.33 -34.61
#